data_AF-C6BPY2-F1
#
_entry.id   AF-C6BPY2-F1
#
_cell.length_a   1.000
_cell.length_b   1.000
_cell.length_c   1.000
_cell.angle_alpha   90.00
_cell.angle_beta   90.00
_cell.angle_gamma   90.00
#
_symmetry.space_group_name_H-M   'P 1'
#
loop_
_entity.id
_entity.type
_entity.pdbx_description
1 polymer ?
#
loop_
_entity_poly.entity_id
_entity_poly.type
_entity_poly.pdbx_seq_one_letter_code
_entity_poly.pdbx_strand_id
1 'polypeptide(L)' 'MALVVQTLKRVFMYHGTQFADPGPSLSVEQVRDVLSMAHPDIATAEIEQGEVRQDGTVVYNVRRKVGQKG' A
#
# COMPACT_ATOMS: atom_id res chain seq x y z
N MET A 1 13.03 26.31 -10.72
CA MET A 1 13.40 24.89 -10.89
C MET A 1 12.19 24.05 -10.52
N ALA A 2 11.64 23.27 -11.46
CA ALA A 2 10.51 22.39 -11.19
C ALA A 2 11.05 21.02 -10.76
N LEU A 3 10.71 20.59 -9.55
CA LEU A 3 11.06 19.25 -9.06
C LEU A 3 10.13 18.26 -9.77
N VAL A 4 10.65 17.54 -10.76
CA VAL A 4 9.89 16.47 -11.42
C VAL A 4 9.84 15.30 -10.45
N VAL A 5 8.72 15.15 -9.76
CA VAL A 5 8.47 13.99 -8.90
C VAL A 5 8.34 12.77 -9.81
N GLN A 6 9.39 11.95 -9.87
CA GLN A 6 9.32 10.66 -10.54
C GLN A 6 8.41 9.76 -9.70
N THR A 7 7.21 9.48 -10.20
CA THR A 7 6.25 8.59 -9.54
C THR A 7 6.68 7.14 -9.80
N LEU A 8 7.26 6.51 -8.77
CA LEU A 8 7.52 5.07 -8.79
C LEU A 8 6.19 4.32 -8.88
N LYS A 9 6.13 3.26 -9.69
CA LYS A 9 4.95 2.39 -9.74
C LYS A 9 4.83 1.68 -8.40
N ARG A 10 3.65 1.73 -7.79
CA ARG A 10 3.38 1.07 -6.51
C ARG A 10 2.33 -0.01 -6.70
N VAL A 11 2.44 -1.07 -5.93
CA VAL A 11 1.44 -2.13 -5.87
C VAL A 11 1.25 -2.56 -4.42
N PHE A 12 0.00 -2.78 -4.01
CA PHE A 12 -0.33 -3.12 -2.63
C PHE A 12 -0.79 -4.57 -2.56
N MET A 13 -0.08 -5.38 -1.78
CA MET A 13 -0.38 -6.79 -1.56
C MET A 13 -1.07 -6.98 -0.22
N TYR A 14 -2.26 -7.57 -0.22
CA TYR A 14 -3.02 -7.87 0.99
C TYR A 14 -3.60 -9.28 0.90
N HIS A 15 -3.22 -10.19 1.81
CA HIS A 15 -3.77 -11.55 1.86
C HIS A 15 -3.74 -12.29 0.50
N GLY A 16 -2.68 -12.09 -0.29
CA GLY A 16 -2.55 -12.68 -1.63
C GLY A 16 -3.32 -11.96 -2.74
N THR A 17 -4.12 -10.95 -2.39
CA THR A 17 -4.78 -10.05 -3.35
C THR A 17 -3.86 -8.89 -3.68
N GLN A 18 -3.75 -8.58 -4.96
CA GLN A 18 -3.02 -7.42 -5.45
C GLN A 18 -3.98 -6.27 -5.71
N PHE A 19 -3.75 -5.12 -5.06
CA PHE A 19 -4.46 -3.88 -5.31
C PHE A 19 -3.60 -2.92 -6.13
N ALA A 20 -4.22 -2.29 -7.13
CA ALA A 20 -3.60 -1.20 -7.86
C ALA A 20 -3.44 0.02 -6.95
N ASP A 21 -2.40 0.83 -7.21
CA ASP A 21 -2.23 2.11 -6.54
C ASP A 21 -3.42 3.03 -6.87
N PRO A 22 -4.23 3.46 -5.88
CA PRO A 22 -5.37 4.35 -6.14
C PRO A 22 -4.94 5.76 -6.57
N GLY A 23 -3.67 6.12 -6.37
CA GLY A 23 -3.12 7.36 -6.90
C GLY A 23 -1.67 7.58 -6.46
N PRO A 24 -0.73 7.82 -7.39
CA PRO A 24 0.69 7.96 -7.05
C PRO A 24 1.01 9.21 -6.22
N SER A 25 0.09 10.17 -6.14
CA SER A 25 0.18 11.36 -5.28
C SER A 25 -0.30 11.11 -3.85
N LEU A 26 -0.94 9.96 -3.58
CA LEU A 26 -1.46 9.62 -2.27
C LEU A 26 -0.34 9.07 -1.39
N SER A 27 -0.34 9.49 -0.12
CA SER A 27 0.52 8.87 0.90
C SER A 27 0.05 7.45 1.20
N VAL A 28 0.92 6.65 1.82
CA VAL A 28 0.58 5.25 2.17
C VAL A 28 -0.62 5.19 3.13
N GLU A 29 -0.74 6.16 4.04
CA GLU A 29 -1.87 6.30 4.95
C GLU A 29 -3.15 6.62 4.20
N GLN A 30 -3.12 7.53 3.22
CA GLN A 30 -4.28 7.83 2.39
C GLN A 30 -4.69 6.64 1.52
N VAL A 31 -3.72 5.88 0.98
CA VAL A 31 -4.01 4.64 0.27
C VAL A 31 -4.70 3.63 1.20
N ARG A 32 -4.25 3.50 2.46
CA ARG A 32 -4.91 2.64 3.46
C ARG A 32 -6.36 3.04 3.65
N ASP A 33 -6.64 4.33 3.82
CA ASP A 33 -7.99 4.84 4.03
C ASP A 33 -8.89 4.50 2.83
N VAL A 34 -8.41 4.71 1.60
CA VAL A 34 -9.13 4.35 0.37
C VAL A 34 -9.39 2.84 0.28
N LEU A 35 -8.36 2.02 0.51
CA LEU A 35 -8.50 0.56 0.48
C LEU A 35 -9.45 0.08 1.58
N SER A 36 -9.49 0.75 2.73
CA SER A 36 -10.36 0.42 3.85
C SER A 36 -11.85 0.62 3.58
N MET A 37 -12.20 1.46 2.59
CA MET A 37 -13.59 1.65 2.18
C MET A 37 -14.20 0.36 1.60
N ALA A 38 -13.39 -0.45 0.92
CA ALA A 38 -13.79 -1.75 0.37
C ALA A 38 -13.41 -2.92 1.30
N HIS A 39 -12.34 -2.77 2.08
CA HIS A 39 -11.80 -3.79 2.99
C HIS A 39 -11.61 -3.20 4.40
N PRO A 40 -12.67 -3.15 5.23
CA PRO A 40 -12.63 -2.49 6.55
C PRO A 40 -11.53 -3.00 7.49
N ASP A 41 -11.09 -4.23 7.30
CA ASP A 41 -9.97 -4.88 7.99
C ASP A 41 -8.60 -4.24 7.68
N ILE A 42 -8.46 -3.52 6.57
CA ILE A 42 -7.27 -2.74 6.22
C ILE A 42 -7.16 -1.45 7.06
N ALA A 43 -8.24 -0.94 7.64
CA ALA A 43 -8.21 0.29 8.44
C ALA A 43 -7.21 0.22 9.62
N THR A 44 -7.03 -0.97 10.20
CA THR A 44 -6.09 -1.24 11.29
C THR A 44 -4.83 -1.96 10.83
N ALA A 45 -4.67 -2.16 9.52
CA ALA A 45 -3.49 -2.79 8.95
C ALA A 45 -2.28 -1.85 8.93
N GLU A 46 -1.11 -2.47 9.03
CA GLU A 46 0.18 -1.82 8.83
C GLU A 46 0.61 -2.05 7.38
N ILE A 47 1.10 -1.00 6.72
CA ILE A 47 1.60 -1.08 5.36
C ILE A 47 3.12 -0.92 5.39
N GLU A 48 3.82 -1.99 5.04
CA GLU A 48 5.27 -2.04 5.02
C GLU A 48 5.76 -2.00 3.57
N GLN A 49 6.82 -1.23 3.31
CA GLN A 49 7.51 -1.31 2.02
C GLN A 49 8.22 -2.67 1.92
N GLY A 50 7.90 -3.43 0.88
CA GLY A 50 8.50 -4.71 0.56
C GLY A 50 9.57 -4.59 -0.53
N GLU A 51 9.61 -5.59 -1.41
CA GLU A 51 10.57 -5.67 -2.49
C GLU A 51 10.31 -4.63 -3.59
N VAL A 52 11.39 -4.17 -4.23
CA VAL A 52 11.33 -3.43 -5.48
C VAL A 52 11.57 -4.42 -6.60
N ARG A 53 10.59 -4.59 -7.47
CA ARG A 53 10.66 -5.47 -8.64
C ARG A 53 11.67 -4.90 -9.66
N GLN A 54 12.18 -5.79 -10.51
CA GLN A 54 13.14 -5.43 -11.57
C GLN A 54 12.59 -4.40 -12.57
N ASP A 55 11.26 -4.30 -12.71
CA ASP A 55 10.57 -3.32 -13.56
C ASP A 55 10.41 -1.93 -12.89
N GLY A 56 10.97 -1.75 -11.69
CA GLY A 56 10.87 -0.51 -10.90
C GLY A 56 9.58 -0.38 -10.09
N THR A 57 8.77 -1.43 -10.00
CA THR A 57 7.55 -1.43 -9.19
C THR A 57 7.88 -1.73 -7.72
N VAL A 58 7.46 -0.85 -6.82
CA VAL A 58 7.57 -1.04 -5.36
C VAL A 58 6.37 -1.81 -4.85
N VAL A 59 6.60 -2.96 -4.23
CA VAL A 59 5.57 -3.77 -3.59
C VAL A 59 5.41 -3.32 -2.15
N TYR A 60 4.19 -2.95 -1.75
CA TYR A 60 3.82 -2.66 -0.38
C TYR A 60 3.01 -3.82 0.19
N ASN A 61 3.43 -4.34 1.34
CA ASN A 61 2.73 -5.41 2.04
C ASN A 61 1.78 -4.81 3.07
N VAL A 62 0.49 -5.01 2.86
CA VAL A 62 -0.56 -4.65 3.82
C VAL A 62 -0.73 -5.84 4.75
N ARG A 63 -0.44 -5.67 6.04
CA ARG A 63 -0.56 -6.71 7.07
C ARG A 63 -1.63 -6.29 8.06
N ARG A 64 -2.74 -7.04 8.11
CA ARG A 64 -3.75 -6.82 9.14
C ARG A 64 -3.12 -7.06 10.52
N LYS A 65 -3.46 -6.23 11.50
CA LYS A 65 -3.23 -6.58 12.90
C LYS A 65 -4.16 -7.73 13.26
N VAL A 66 -3.65 -8.95 13.20
CA VAL A 66 -4.28 -10.06 13.93
C VAL A 66 -4.16 -9.72 15.40
N GLY A 67 -5.29 -9.34 16.02
CA GLY A 67 -5.34 -9.02 17.43
C GLY A 67 -4.65 -10.13 18.22
N GLN A 68 -3.57 -9.79 18.92
CA GLN A 68 -2.94 -10.69 19.87
C GLN A 68 -3.96 -10.92 20.97
N LYS A 69 -4.72 -12.01 20.84
CA LYS A 69 -5.59 -12.50 21.90
C LYS A 69 -4.66 -13.15 22.93
N GLY A 70 -4.14 -12.31 23.82
CA GLY A 70 -3.40 -12.69 25.03
C GLY A 70 -4.23 -12.32 26.24
#